data_AF-A0A9Q8X4P6-F1
#
_entry.id   AF-A0A9Q8X4P6-F1
#
_cell.length_a   1.000
_cell.length_b   1.000
_cell.length_c   1.000
_cell.angle_alpha   90.00
_cell.angle_beta   90.00
_cell.angle_gamma   90.00
#
_symmetry.space_group_name_H-M   'P 1'
#
loop_
_entity.id
_entity.type
_entity.pdbx_description
1 polymer ?
#
loop_
_entity_poly.entity_id
_entity_poly.type
_entity_poly.pdbx_seq_one_letter_code
_entity_poly.pdbx_strand_id
1 'polypeptide(L)'
;MIVKAPLQSYGISYENAKGNIFSGDFRNVKLANISISNIDYANSYSHAGLKSNITDGFYFTSTVITSFDLRKITVSNTNYRRDFKLSFLPVINIETELEELILEDFKCKRMNGDAYIKSRIFKERLLGELSCADDSYKIILFDRKYNQLGLITTDFKYIYLNIKDSALNENLSILNINGGINLKIPVKDLLE
;
A
#
# COMPACT_ATOMS: atom_id res chain seq x y z
N MET A 1 31.30 6.46 -25.92
CA MET A 1 31.77 5.46 -24.94
C MET A 1 30.54 4.72 -24.44
N ILE A 2 30.29 3.51 -24.95
CA ILE A 2 29.11 2.70 -24.56
C ILE A 2 29.55 1.89 -23.35
N VAL A 3 29.00 2.20 -22.18
CA VAL A 3 29.24 1.43 -20.96
C VAL A 3 28.40 0.15 -21.06
N LYS A 4 29.04 -0.96 -21.43
CA LYS A 4 28.50 -2.31 -21.26
C LYS A 4 28.64 -2.70 -19.80
N ALA A 5 27.54 -2.70 -19.05
CA ALA A 5 27.46 -3.47 -17.82
C ALA A 5 27.18 -4.94 -18.18
N PRO A 6 27.83 -5.93 -17.55
CA PRO A 6 27.49 -7.33 -17.74
C PRO A 6 26.14 -7.60 -17.07
N LEU A 7 25.10 -7.84 -17.87
CA LEU A 7 23.86 -8.45 -17.39
C LEU A 7 24.19 -9.87 -16.92
N GLN A 8 24.41 -10.05 -15.61
CA GLN A 8 24.24 -11.38 -15.01
C GLN A 8 22.78 -11.79 -15.22
N SER A 9 22.55 -12.98 -15.77
CA SER A 9 21.21 -13.48 -16.07
C SER A 9 20.44 -13.71 -14.77
N TYR A 10 19.43 -12.87 -14.51
CA TYR A 10 18.44 -13.10 -13.44
C TYR A 10 17.21 -13.82 -14.03
N GLY A 11 16.66 -14.77 -13.28
CA GLY A 11 15.93 -15.95 -13.78
C GLY A 11 14.54 -15.69 -14.36
N ILE A 12 14.48 -15.26 -15.62
CA ILE A 12 13.25 -15.23 -16.39
C ILE A 12 12.99 -16.62 -16.98
N SER A 13 11.85 -17.23 -16.66
CA SER A 13 11.38 -18.48 -17.26
C SER A 13 10.10 -18.27 -18.07
N TYR A 14 9.96 -19.01 -19.16
CA TYR A 14 8.75 -19.00 -20.00
C TYR A 14 8.22 -20.41 -20.25
N GLU A 15 6.90 -20.57 -20.24
CA GLU A 15 6.23 -21.84 -20.55
C GLU A 15 4.99 -21.60 -21.45
N ASN A 16 5.08 -22.02 -22.71
CA ASN A 16 3.99 -21.83 -23.69
C ASN A 16 2.86 -22.85 -23.52
N ALA A 17 3.16 -24.05 -22.99
CA ALA A 17 2.18 -25.12 -22.78
C ALA A 17 1.09 -24.79 -21.73
N LYS A 18 1.34 -23.78 -20.88
CA LYS A 18 0.41 -23.30 -19.85
C LYS A 18 -0.17 -21.91 -20.13
N GLY A 19 -0.07 -21.41 -21.36
CA GLY A 19 -0.73 -20.16 -21.78
C GLY A 19 0.15 -18.90 -21.76
N ASN A 20 1.35 -18.98 -22.39
CA ASN A 20 2.30 -17.87 -22.55
C ASN A 20 2.61 -17.17 -21.21
N ILE A 21 3.17 -17.93 -20.27
CA ILE A 21 3.49 -17.45 -18.92
C ILE A 21 4.93 -16.96 -18.89
N PHE A 22 5.16 -15.74 -18.37
CA PHE A 22 6.48 -15.22 -18.03
C PHE A 22 6.58 -15.02 -16.53
N SER A 23 7.56 -15.64 -15.89
CA SER A 23 7.80 -15.48 -14.44
C SER A 23 9.25 -15.13 -14.16
N GLY A 24 9.49 -14.52 -13.01
CA GLY A 24 10.83 -14.20 -12.54
C GLY A 24 10.81 -13.60 -11.14
N ASP A 25 12.01 -13.38 -10.62
CA ASP A 25 12.24 -12.73 -9.33
C ASP A 25 13.01 -11.41 -9.51
N PHE A 26 12.51 -10.34 -8.89
CA PHE A 26 13.28 -9.12 -8.70
C PHE A 26 13.82 -9.07 -7.27
N ARG A 27 15.15 -9.00 -7.14
CA ARG A 27 15.82 -8.86 -5.85
C ARG A 27 16.26 -7.42 -5.61
N ASN A 28 16.15 -6.97 -4.36
CA ASN A 28 16.60 -5.65 -3.92
C ASN A 28 15.98 -4.47 -4.71
N VAL A 29 14.68 -4.55 -5.02
CA VAL A 29 13.98 -3.45 -5.68
C VAL A 29 13.80 -2.32 -4.67
N LYS A 30 14.40 -1.17 -4.97
CA LYS A 30 14.13 0.07 -4.23
C LYS A 30 13.06 0.86 -4.97
N LEU A 31 11.84 0.82 -4.46
CA LEU A 31 10.77 1.73 -4.87
C LEU A 31 10.76 2.90 -3.89
N ALA A 32 11.34 4.02 -4.32
CA ALA A 32 11.65 5.16 -3.47
C ALA A 32 12.48 4.73 -2.23
N ASN A 33 12.04 5.10 -1.04
CA ASN A 33 12.66 4.77 0.25
C ASN A 33 12.15 3.43 0.83
N ILE A 34 11.43 2.61 0.06
CA ILE A 34 10.96 1.30 0.52
C ILE A 34 11.83 0.23 -0.14
N SER A 35 12.52 -0.54 0.69
CA SER A 35 13.25 -1.73 0.23
C SER A 35 12.28 -2.88 0.11
N ILE A 36 11.99 -3.32 -1.11
CA ILE A 36 11.21 -4.54 -1.37
C ILE A 36 12.24 -5.62 -1.73
N SER A 37 12.46 -6.53 -0.79
CA SER A 37 13.63 -7.42 -0.85
C SER A 37 13.52 -8.47 -1.94
N ASN A 38 12.36 -9.13 -2.10
CA ASN A 38 12.20 -10.27 -3.00
C ASN A 38 10.80 -10.26 -3.62
N ILE A 39 10.67 -9.69 -4.81
CA ILE A 39 9.39 -9.70 -5.55
C ILE A 39 9.40 -10.87 -6.53
N ASP A 40 8.55 -11.88 -6.29
CA ASP A 40 8.25 -12.88 -7.30
C ASP A 40 7.06 -12.44 -8.13
N TYR A 41 7.15 -12.61 -9.45
CA TYR A 41 6.03 -12.34 -10.34
C TYR A 41 5.77 -13.49 -11.31
N ALA A 42 4.50 -13.66 -11.67
CA ALA A 42 4.06 -14.57 -12.71
C ALA A 42 3.00 -13.90 -13.58
N ASN A 43 3.28 -13.80 -14.87
CA ASN A 43 2.38 -13.20 -15.85
C ASN A 43 1.62 -14.27 -16.63
N SER A 44 0.38 -13.97 -17.00
CA SER A 44 -0.42 -14.76 -17.93
C SER A 44 -1.25 -13.84 -18.81
N TYR A 45 -1.58 -14.27 -20.02
CA TYR A 45 -2.50 -13.54 -20.88
C TYR A 45 -3.95 -13.82 -20.47
N SER A 46 -4.80 -12.80 -20.58
CA SER A 46 -6.25 -12.91 -20.40
C SER A 46 -6.97 -12.16 -21.52
N HIS A 47 -8.28 -12.39 -21.66
CA HIS A 47 -9.12 -11.62 -22.58
C HIS A 47 -9.06 -10.10 -22.31
N ALA A 48 -8.89 -9.70 -21.05
CA ALA A 48 -8.88 -8.30 -20.62
C ALA A 48 -7.51 -7.61 -20.76
N GLY A 49 -6.42 -8.37 -20.93
CA GLY A 49 -5.07 -7.84 -20.92
C GLY A 49 -4.02 -8.77 -20.32
N LEU A 50 -2.88 -8.20 -19.93
CA LEU A 50 -1.81 -8.90 -19.23
C LEU A 50 -2.16 -8.99 -17.73
N LYS A 51 -2.26 -10.21 -17.21
CA LYS A 51 -2.42 -10.48 -15.78
C LYS A 51 -1.06 -10.77 -15.17
N SER A 52 -0.71 -10.10 -14.09
CA SER A 52 0.51 -10.26 -13.32
C SER A 52 0.15 -10.56 -11.87
N ASN A 53 0.54 -11.73 -11.37
CA ASN A 53 0.49 -12.00 -9.93
C ASN A 53 1.85 -11.61 -9.34
N ILE A 54 1.84 -10.86 -8.26
CA ILE A 54 3.04 -10.31 -7.62
C ILE A 54 3.01 -10.68 -6.14
N THR A 55 4.12 -11.15 -5.59
CA THR A 55 4.27 -11.44 -4.16
C THR A 55 5.64 -10.97 -3.66
N ASP A 56 5.72 -10.47 -2.42
CA ASP A 56 6.97 -10.10 -1.74
C ASP A 56 7.38 -11.11 -0.65
N GLY A 57 6.81 -12.32 -0.66
CA GLY A 57 7.12 -13.42 0.27
C GLY A 57 6.76 -13.20 1.75
N PHE A 58 6.65 -11.94 2.20
CA PHE A 58 6.44 -11.55 3.60
C PHE A 58 5.32 -10.52 3.78
N TYR A 59 5.20 -9.53 2.89
CA TYR A 59 4.39 -8.33 3.18
C TYR A 59 3.31 -8.00 2.17
N PHE A 60 3.31 -8.65 0.99
CA PHE A 60 2.43 -8.29 -0.10
C PHE A 60 2.14 -9.49 -1.00
N THR A 61 0.87 -9.68 -1.31
CA THR A 61 0.39 -10.47 -2.45
C THR A 61 -0.58 -9.61 -3.23
N SER A 62 -0.57 -9.67 -4.56
CA SER A 62 -1.48 -8.88 -5.39
C SER A 62 -1.65 -9.47 -6.78
N THR A 63 -2.83 -9.26 -7.35
CA THR A 63 -3.12 -9.53 -8.75
C THR A 63 -3.31 -8.21 -9.49
N VAL A 64 -2.50 -7.97 -10.51
CA VAL A 64 -2.59 -6.79 -11.38
C VAL A 64 -3.04 -7.23 -12.76
N ILE A 65 -4.06 -6.60 -13.33
CA ILE A 65 -4.50 -6.79 -14.70
C ILE A 65 -4.36 -5.46 -15.42
N THR A 66 -3.52 -5.43 -16.45
CA THR A 66 -3.27 -4.24 -17.28
C THR A 66 -3.88 -4.45 -18.65
N SER A 67 -4.72 -3.53 -19.11
CA SER A 67 -5.27 -3.56 -20.47
C SER A 67 -4.17 -3.44 -21.51
N PHE A 68 -4.36 -4.00 -22.71
CA PHE A 68 -3.34 -3.95 -23.77
C PHE A 68 -3.01 -2.54 -24.27
N ASP A 69 -3.97 -1.60 -24.16
CA ASP A 69 -3.76 -0.18 -24.48
C ASP A 69 -3.17 0.61 -23.30
N LEU A 70 -2.86 -0.06 -22.19
CA LEU A 70 -2.31 0.49 -20.94
C LEU A 70 -3.19 1.55 -20.26
N ARG A 71 -4.41 1.78 -20.75
CA ARG A 71 -5.30 2.81 -20.21
C ARG A 71 -5.95 2.39 -18.90
N LYS A 72 -6.14 1.09 -18.68
CA LYS A 72 -6.79 0.57 -17.49
C LYS A 72 -5.89 -0.40 -16.75
N ILE A 73 -5.75 -0.16 -15.44
CA ILE A 73 -5.06 -1.07 -14.52
C ILE A 73 -6.04 -1.44 -13.42
N THR A 74 -6.25 -2.72 -13.22
CA THR A 74 -7.02 -3.26 -12.11
C THR A 74 -6.09 -4.01 -11.18
N VAL A 75 -6.06 -3.62 -9.91
CA VAL A 75 -5.31 -4.30 -8.85
C VAL A 75 -6.32 -4.92 -7.90
N SER A 76 -6.16 -6.19 -7.55
CA SER A 76 -7.08 -6.91 -6.68
C SER A 76 -6.38 -7.92 -5.79
N ASN A 77 -7.11 -8.46 -4.83
CA ASN A 77 -6.65 -9.47 -3.87
C ASN A 77 -5.33 -9.07 -3.21
N THR A 78 -5.27 -7.82 -2.76
CA THR A 78 -4.06 -7.23 -2.22
C THR A 78 -4.10 -7.21 -0.70
N ASN A 79 -3.20 -7.93 -0.05
CA ASN A 79 -3.00 -7.82 1.40
C ASN A 79 -1.65 -7.14 1.66
N TYR A 80 -1.65 -6.14 2.54
CA TYR A 80 -0.45 -5.43 2.95
C TYR A 80 -0.47 -5.22 4.46
N ARG A 81 0.65 -5.52 5.12
CA ARG A 81 0.80 -5.33 6.56
C ARG A 81 2.15 -4.72 6.87
N ARG A 82 2.15 -3.63 7.66
CA ARG A 82 3.40 -2.99 8.08
C ARG A 82 3.28 -2.32 9.44
N ASP A 83 4.39 -2.35 10.17
CA ASP A 83 4.60 -1.57 11.38
C ASP A 83 5.25 -0.24 11.03
N PHE A 84 4.64 0.85 11.49
CA PHE A 84 5.12 2.21 11.36
C PHE A 84 5.70 2.67 12.69
N LYS A 85 6.99 2.98 12.69
CA LYS A 85 7.71 3.51 13.85
C LYS A 85 8.08 4.96 13.58
N LEU A 86 7.63 5.87 14.44
CA LEU A 86 8.08 7.25 14.46
C LEU A 86 8.79 7.48 15.79
N SER A 87 9.87 8.26 15.79
CA SER A 87 10.73 8.46 16.97
C SER A 87 9.98 8.95 18.22
N PHE A 88 8.84 9.62 18.03
CA PHE A 88 8.02 10.21 19.08
C PHE A 88 6.65 9.52 19.27
N LEU A 89 6.36 8.44 18.54
CA LEU A 89 5.11 7.67 18.69
C LEU A 89 5.39 6.19 18.95
N PRO A 90 4.61 5.54 19.84
CA PRO A 90 4.55 4.10 19.88
C PRO A 90 4.21 3.52 18.49
N VAL A 91 4.74 2.32 18.21
CA VAL A 91 4.55 1.64 16.92
C VAL A 91 3.06 1.58 16.55
N ILE A 92 2.76 1.95 15.31
CA ILE A 92 1.44 1.85 14.71
C ILE A 92 1.47 0.71 13.70
N ASN A 93 0.75 -0.37 13.98
CA ASN A 93 0.54 -1.44 13.02
C ASN A 93 -0.62 -1.07 12.11
N ILE A 94 -0.39 -1.14 10.80
CA ILE A 94 -1.41 -0.96 9.76
C ILE A 94 -1.46 -2.25 8.94
N GLU A 95 -2.65 -2.80 8.82
CA GLU A 95 -2.99 -3.91 7.94
C GLU A 95 -4.05 -3.41 6.97
N THR A 96 -3.92 -3.73 5.69
CA THR A 96 -4.85 -3.31 4.64
C THR A 96 -5.18 -4.48 3.74
N GLU A 97 -6.45 -4.66 3.45
CA GLU A 97 -6.98 -5.63 2.52
C GLU A 97 -7.68 -4.87 1.40
N LEU A 98 -6.99 -4.72 0.28
CA LEU A 98 -7.51 -4.08 -0.92
C LEU A 98 -8.17 -5.14 -1.81
N GLU A 99 -9.49 -5.07 -1.89
CA GLU A 99 -10.30 -5.93 -2.74
C GLU A 99 -10.14 -5.55 -4.21
N GLU A 100 -10.26 -4.25 -4.51
CA GLU A 100 -10.22 -3.72 -5.88
C GLU A 100 -9.70 -2.27 -5.90
N LEU A 101 -8.76 -2.01 -6.81
CA LEU A 101 -8.33 -0.69 -7.23
C LEU A 101 -8.40 -0.62 -8.75
N ILE A 102 -9.10 0.37 -9.29
CA ILE A 102 -9.18 0.64 -10.72
C ILE A 102 -8.54 1.99 -11.00
N LEU A 103 -7.50 1.95 -11.83
CA LEU A 103 -6.88 3.13 -12.43
C LEU A 103 -7.30 3.24 -13.89
N GLU A 104 -7.70 4.42 -14.32
CA GLU A 104 -7.89 4.76 -15.73
C GLU A 104 -7.07 6.00 -16.07
N ASP A 105 -6.25 5.91 -17.12
CA ASP A 105 -5.27 6.94 -17.50
C ASP A 105 -4.36 7.34 -16.32
N PHE A 106 -3.93 6.33 -15.54
CA PHE A 106 -3.13 6.45 -14.32
C PHE A 106 -3.80 7.22 -13.16
N LYS A 107 -5.11 7.51 -13.25
CA LYS A 107 -5.88 8.15 -12.18
C LYS A 107 -6.78 7.16 -11.46
N CYS A 108 -6.90 7.29 -10.15
CA CYS A 108 -7.76 6.42 -9.37
C CYS A 108 -9.24 6.71 -9.64
N LYS A 109 -9.94 5.71 -10.18
CA LYS A 109 -11.38 5.76 -10.44
C LYS A 109 -12.18 5.11 -9.33
N ARG A 110 -11.63 4.05 -8.75
CA ARG A 110 -12.28 3.29 -7.69
C ARG A 110 -11.23 2.62 -6.83
N MET A 111 -11.46 2.62 -5.53
CA MET A 111 -10.70 1.83 -4.57
C MET A 111 -11.66 1.33 -3.51
N ASN A 112 -11.64 0.02 -3.28
CA ASN A 112 -12.47 -0.70 -2.32
C ASN A 112 -11.58 -1.62 -1.48
N GLY A 113 -11.80 -1.59 -0.17
CA GLY A 113 -11.12 -2.47 0.76
C GLY A 113 -11.13 -1.91 2.18
N ASP A 114 -10.57 -2.69 3.08
CA ASP A 114 -10.52 -2.38 4.50
C ASP A 114 -9.09 -2.15 4.98
N ALA A 115 -8.98 -1.43 6.09
CA ALA A 115 -7.76 -1.26 6.83
C ALA A 115 -8.01 -1.49 8.32
N TYR A 116 -7.01 -1.98 9.03
CA TYR A 116 -7.03 -2.17 10.47
C TYR A 116 -5.81 -1.47 11.04
N ILE A 117 -6.06 -0.54 11.96
CA ILE A 117 -4.99 0.22 12.59
C ILE A 117 -4.98 -0.05 14.08
N LYS A 118 -3.83 -0.48 14.58
CA LYS A 118 -3.63 -0.82 15.99
C LYS A 118 -2.36 -0.17 16.52
N SER A 119 -2.48 0.42 17.70
CA SER A 119 -1.35 0.90 18.47
C SER A 119 -1.75 1.00 19.94
N ARG A 120 -0.76 1.06 20.83
CA ARG A 120 -1.00 1.30 22.26
C ARG A 120 -1.56 2.70 22.54
N ILE A 121 -1.47 3.61 21.57
CA ILE A 121 -2.02 4.96 21.70
C ILE A 121 -3.55 5.01 21.54
N PHE A 122 -4.15 4.02 20.91
CA PHE A 122 -5.60 3.99 20.67
C PHE A 122 -6.34 3.24 21.78
N LYS A 123 -7.55 3.70 22.13
CA LYS A 123 -8.44 3.00 23.08
C LYS A 123 -8.82 1.60 22.59
N GLU A 124 -8.92 1.46 21.26
CA GLU A 124 -9.18 0.21 20.59
C GLU A 124 -8.55 0.20 19.19
N ARG A 125 -8.62 -0.95 18.51
CA ARG A 125 -8.29 -1.04 17.09
C ARG A 125 -9.28 -0.22 16.27
N LEU A 126 -8.76 0.62 15.38
CA LEU A 126 -9.56 1.40 14.45
C LEU A 126 -9.81 0.59 13.18
N LEU A 127 -11.06 0.63 12.70
CA LEU A 127 -11.47 0.11 11.40
C LEU A 127 -11.24 1.20 10.36
N GLY A 128 -10.84 0.85 9.15
CA GLY A 128 -10.52 1.80 8.11
C GLY A 128 -11.17 1.41 6.79
N GLU A 129 -11.78 2.38 6.10
CA GLU A 129 -12.32 2.17 4.75
C GLU A 129 -11.40 2.85 3.74
N LEU A 130 -10.89 2.07 2.79
CA LEU A 130 -10.08 2.55 1.68
C LEU A 130 -10.99 3.23 0.64
N SER A 131 -10.65 4.45 0.26
CA SER A 131 -11.30 5.11 -0.87
C SER A 131 -10.34 6.02 -1.62
N CYS A 132 -10.66 6.30 -2.89
CA CYS A 132 -9.89 7.23 -3.70
C CYS A 132 -10.80 8.15 -4.51
N ALA A 133 -10.25 9.31 -4.88
CA ALA A 133 -10.81 10.20 -5.89
C ALA A 133 -9.67 10.91 -6.62
N ASP A 134 -9.61 10.74 -7.95
CA ASP A 134 -8.53 11.22 -8.80
C ASP A 134 -7.14 10.74 -8.30
N ASP A 135 -6.37 11.62 -7.67
CA ASP A 135 -5.02 11.34 -7.16
C ASP A 135 -4.96 11.30 -5.62
N SER A 136 -6.12 11.41 -4.96
CA SER A 136 -6.21 11.38 -3.50
C SER A 136 -6.59 9.98 -3.02
N TYR A 137 -5.66 9.33 -2.31
CA TYR A 137 -5.91 8.09 -1.59
C TYR A 137 -6.18 8.40 -0.13
N LYS A 138 -7.26 7.83 0.42
CA LYS A 138 -7.65 8.07 1.80
C LYS A 138 -8.12 6.80 2.50
N ILE A 139 -7.85 6.74 3.80
CA ILE A 139 -8.38 5.74 4.72
C ILE A 139 -9.22 6.49 5.74
N ILE A 140 -10.53 6.27 5.72
CA ILE A 140 -11.45 6.86 6.71
C ILE A 140 -11.47 5.93 7.91
N LEU A 141 -11.20 6.44 9.11
CA LEU A 141 -11.05 5.62 10.31
C LEU A 141 -12.29 5.68 11.20
N PHE A 142 -12.68 4.54 11.75
CA PHE A 142 -13.87 4.33 12.57
C PHE A 142 -13.58 3.56 13.85
N ASP A 143 -14.45 3.74 14.84
CA ASP A 143 -14.54 2.87 16.01
C ASP A 143 -15.34 1.59 15.70
N ARG A 144 -15.49 0.67 16.66
CA ARG A 144 -16.28 -0.56 16.46
C ARG A 144 -17.78 -0.32 16.25
N LYS A 145 -18.26 0.88 16.55
CA LYS A 145 -19.66 1.31 16.38
C LYS A 145 -19.85 2.13 15.09
N TYR A 146 -18.84 2.16 14.21
CA TYR A 146 -18.83 2.94 12.96
C TYR A 146 -18.92 4.47 13.15
N ASN A 147 -18.50 4.99 14.29
CA ASN A 147 -18.30 6.44 14.45
C ASN A 147 -16.97 6.84 13.82
N GLN A 148 -16.98 7.83 12.93
CA GLN A 148 -15.75 8.31 12.30
C GLN A 148 -14.82 8.98 13.32
N LEU A 149 -13.63 8.42 13.46
CA LEU A 149 -12.59 8.83 14.41
C LEU A 149 -11.38 9.49 13.75
N GLY A 150 -11.21 9.37 12.44
CA GLY A 150 -10.05 9.96 11.79
C GLY A 150 -10.02 9.80 10.29
N LEU A 151 -8.92 10.25 9.71
CA LEU A 151 -8.63 10.23 8.29
C LEU A 151 -7.12 10.11 8.09
N ILE A 152 -6.70 9.17 7.27
CA ILE A 152 -5.35 9.13 6.69
C ILE A 152 -5.48 9.54 5.24
N THR A 153 -4.68 10.51 4.82
CA THR A 153 -4.53 10.87 3.41
C THR A 153 -3.06 10.85 3.04
N THR A 154 -2.77 10.70 1.76
CA THR A 154 -1.40 10.78 1.27
C THR A 154 -1.35 11.62 0.01
N ASP A 155 -0.28 12.39 -0.12
CA ASP A 155 0.25 12.83 -1.40
C ASP A 155 1.57 12.06 -1.66
N PHE A 156 2.16 12.19 -2.86
CA PHE A 156 3.40 11.48 -3.22
C PHE A 156 4.61 11.80 -2.30
N LYS A 157 4.50 12.82 -1.43
CA LYS A 157 5.58 13.32 -0.56
C LYS A 157 5.27 13.14 0.93
N TYR A 158 4.00 13.14 1.32
CA TYR A 158 3.56 13.18 2.71
C TYR A 158 2.36 12.28 2.97
N ILE A 159 2.37 11.64 4.12
CA ILE A 159 1.21 11.03 4.77
C ILE A 159 0.67 12.02 5.80
N TYR A 160 -0.62 12.30 5.74
CA TYR A 160 -1.34 13.13 6.71
C TYR A 160 -2.22 12.23 7.56
N LEU A 161 -1.95 12.21 8.86
CA LEU A 161 -2.67 11.45 9.87
C LEU A 161 -3.48 12.40 10.75
N ASN A 162 -4.80 12.34 10.64
CA ASN A 162 -5.72 13.11 11.47
C ASN A 162 -6.61 12.16 12.29
N ILE A 163 -6.44 12.12 13.61
CA ILE A 163 -7.19 11.24 14.51
C ILE A 163 -7.74 12.07 15.68
N LYS A 164 -9.04 11.96 15.94
CA LYS A 164 -9.72 12.65 17.04
C LYS A 164 -9.26 12.13 18.39
N ASP A 165 -9.23 13.01 19.40
CA ASP A 165 -8.92 12.65 20.80
C ASP A 165 -9.79 11.51 21.35
N SER A 166 -11.04 11.41 20.90
CA SER A 166 -11.94 10.34 21.33
C SER A 166 -11.40 8.93 21.04
N ALA A 167 -10.49 8.80 20.05
CA ALA A 167 -9.82 7.56 19.70
C ALA A 167 -8.60 7.23 20.59
N LEU A 168 -8.08 8.21 21.33
CA LEU A 168 -6.78 8.13 22.01
C LEU A 168 -6.91 7.74 23.48
N ASN A 169 -5.97 6.98 24.01
CA ASN A 169 -5.85 6.79 25.45
C ASN A 169 -5.48 8.12 26.13
N GLU A 170 -6.09 8.42 27.28
CA GLU A 170 -6.02 9.71 27.99
C GLU A 170 -4.59 10.18 28.40
N ASN A 171 -3.56 9.36 28.15
CA ASN A 171 -2.18 9.57 28.59
C ASN A 171 -1.20 10.07 27.51
N LEU A 172 -1.67 10.74 26.45
CA LEU A 172 -0.79 11.27 25.40
C LEU A 172 -0.79 12.79 25.35
N SER A 173 -0.35 13.40 26.45
CA SER A 173 -0.15 14.86 26.59
C SER A 173 0.77 15.45 25.50
N ILE A 174 1.60 14.62 24.86
CA ILE A 174 2.61 15.03 23.87
C ILE A 174 2.00 15.23 22.47
N LEU A 175 0.82 14.66 22.19
CA LEU A 175 0.24 14.67 20.83
C LEU A 175 -0.98 15.57 20.68
N ASN A 176 -1.48 16.11 21.79
CA ASN A 176 -2.73 16.87 21.79
C ASN A 176 -2.49 18.33 21.40
N ILE A 177 -2.15 18.55 20.13
CA ILE A 177 -2.11 19.89 19.53
C ILE A 177 -3.43 20.06 18.77
N ASN A 178 -4.45 20.59 19.46
CA ASN A 178 -5.81 20.87 18.95
C ASN A 178 -6.83 19.70 18.93
N GLY A 179 -6.93 18.89 19.98
CA GLY A 179 -8.06 17.95 20.13
C GLY A 179 -7.90 16.63 19.38
N GLY A 180 -6.68 16.25 19.01
CA GLY A 180 -6.35 15.02 18.31
C GLY A 180 -4.89 14.91 17.89
N ILE A 181 -4.55 13.81 17.22
CA ILE A 181 -3.31 13.66 16.45
C ILE A 181 -3.50 14.34 15.09
N ASN A 182 -2.65 15.31 14.75
CA ASN A 182 -2.60 15.90 13.42
C ASN A 182 -1.15 15.95 12.94
N LEU A 183 -0.74 14.91 12.23
CA LEU A 183 0.64 14.73 11.81
C LEU A 183 0.77 14.79 10.30
N LYS A 184 1.81 15.50 9.85
CA LYS A 184 2.30 15.47 8.48
C LYS A 184 3.63 14.73 8.49
N ILE A 185 3.64 13.50 8.00
CA ILE A 185 4.78 12.59 8.00
C ILE A 185 5.36 12.57 6.59
N PRO A 186 6.60 13.03 6.37
CA PRO A 186 7.24 12.89 5.06
C PRO A 186 7.41 11.40 4.72
N VAL A 187 7.03 10.99 3.52
CA VAL A 187 7.17 9.59 3.05
C VAL A 187 8.61 9.12 3.14
N LYS A 188 9.56 10.04 2.95
CA LYS A 188 11.00 9.77 3.09
C LYS A 188 11.41 9.34 4.51
N ASP A 189 10.66 9.74 5.53
CA ASP A 189 10.93 9.48 6.94
C ASP A 189 10.28 8.17 7.41
N LEU A 190 9.59 7.44 6.52
CA LEU A 190 9.08 6.08 6.75
C LEU A 190 10.21 5.02 6.70
N LEU A 191 11.43 5.46 7.00
CA LEU A 191 12.67 4.69 6.97
C LEU A 191 13.16 4.46 8.41
N GLU A 192 12.85 3.26 8.92
CA GLU A 192 13.70 2.37 9.74
C GLU A 192 12.83 1.22 10.30
#